data_AF-A0A7R9GUY1-F1
#
_entry.id   AF-A0A7R9GUY1-F1
#
_cell.length_a   1.000
_cell.length_b   1.000
_cell.length_c   1.000
_cell.angle_alpha   90.00
_cell.angle_beta   90.00
_cell.angle_gamma   90.00
#
_symmetry.space_group_name_H-M   'P 1'
#
loop_
_entity.id
_entity.type
_entity.pdbx_description
1 polymer ?
#
loop_
_entity_poly.entity_id
_entity_poly.type
_entity_poly.pdbx_seq_one_letter_code
_entity_poly.pdbx_strand_id
1 'polypeptide(L)'
;MAKKSMLTTYILWFIGGVFGLHHLYLGRDAQAFLWWCTLGGYVGCGWLRDIFYIPEYVSDANEDPPFSSVRFFGMFVVAYLWSSVVTMAIPEEPIGGINWRFLIVLAPLACALGVWTVGNIGREQGTIWWPLAAAYATFPLYYYFEDDTTAYSLMTFVSSLAFDTWSKKWRRSPPKKNYFYFNTKLTDSEGEEIPVREAIHHFFTSPWWVDLKQSLHDTWVYAQHHGWVETWRQIIDLSDPHGEQNAYKVLGVSGAASQAEIRLKYRELSREFHPDKVKDPEKRREAQEQFMEIQQAYETLSKIKGRRSRKNKKFEQE
;
A
#
# COMPACT_ATOMS: atom_id res chain seq x y z
N MET A 1 -17.07 3.56 30.56
CA MET A 1 -16.40 3.09 31.80
C MET A 1 -16.53 4.17 32.84
N ALA A 2 -16.82 3.82 34.09
CA ALA A 2 -16.81 4.78 35.19
C ALA A 2 -15.40 5.35 35.40
N LYS A 3 -15.29 6.63 35.76
CA LYS A 3 -14.01 7.25 36.13
C LYS A 3 -13.44 6.53 37.36
N LYS A 4 -12.14 6.24 37.32
CA LYS A 4 -11.39 5.67 38.43
C LYS A 4 -11.20 6.72 39.53
N SER A 5 -11.65 6.41 40.73
CA SER A 5 -11.50 7.27 41.91
C SER A 5 -10.08 7.25 42.47
N MET A 6 -9.52 8.44 42.73
CA MET A 6 -8.25 8.63 43.45
C MET A 6 -8.25 7.97 44.83
N LEU A 7 -9.32 8.20 45.60
CA LEU A 7 -9.45 7.69 46.97
C LEU A 7 -9.45 6.16 46.98
N THR A 8 -10.21 5.54 46.07
CA THR A 8 -10.27 4.08 45.93
C THR A 8 -8.90 3.51 45.58
N THR A 9 -8.15 4.17 44.69
CA THR A 9 -6.78 3.76 44.35
C THR A 9 -5.85 3.77 45.56
N TYR A 10 -5.89 4.83 46.39
CA TYR A 10 -5.08 4.89 47.62
C TYR A 10 -5.50 3.84 48.66
N ILE A 11 -6.80 3.58 48.83
CA ILE A 11 -7.29 2.51 49.72
C ILE A 11 -6.77 1.14 49.27
N LEU A 12 -6.86 0.84 47.97
CA LEU A 12 -6.36 -0.41 47.39
C LEU A 12 -4.83 -0.53 47.51
N TRP A 13 -4.12 0.58 47.33
CA TRP A 13 -2.68 0.65 47.53
C TRP A 13 -2.28 0.40 48.98
N PHE A 14 -3.03 0.91 49.95
CA PHE A 14 -2.76 0.68 51.38
C PHE A 14 -3.03 -0.77 51.81
N ILE A 15 -4.18 -1.34 51.39
CA ILE A 15 -4.63 -2.67 51.84
C ILE A 15 -3.90 -3.81 51.12
N GLY A 16 -3.63 -3.65 49.81
CA GLY A 16 -3.03 -4.71 49.00
C GLY A 16 -2.12 -4.18 47.90
N GLY A 17 -1.52 -3.00 48.09
CA GLY A 17 -0.59 -2.43 47.13
C GLY A 17 0.68 -3.26 46.96
N VAL A 18 1.11 -4.00 47.97
CA VAL A 18 2.23 -4.97 47.86
C VAL A 18 1.93 -6.05 46.80
N PHE A 19 0.65 -6.40 46.62
CA PHE A 19 0.20 -7.34 45.59
C PHE A 19 -0.27 -6.65 44.29
N GLY A 20 -0.16 -5.31 44.20
CA GLY A 20 -0.53 -4.55 43.01
C GLY A 20 -2.04 -4.38 42.78
N LEU A 21 -2.88 -4.44 43.83
CA LEU A 21 -4.34 -4.29 43.69
C LEU A 21 -4.76 -2.95 43.06
N HIS A 22 -4.08 -1.86 43.40
CA HIS A 22 -4.32 -0.55 42.80
C HIS A 22 -3.96 -0.51 41.31
N HIS A 23 -2.95 -1.26 40.87
CA HIS A 23 -2.61 -1.40 39.45
C HIS A 23 -3.68 -2.17 38.68
N LEU A 24 -4.23 -3.25 39.25
CA LEU A 24 -5.35 -3.99 38.64
C LEU A 24 -6.59 -3.11 38.50
N TYR A 25 -6.93 -2.34 39.53
CA TYR A 25 -8.07 -1.43 39.48
C TYR A 25 -7.92 -0.36 38.37
N LEU A 26 -6.69 0.09 38.12
CA LEU A 26 -6.37 1.04 37.05
C LEU A 26 -6.18 0.40 35.67
N GLY A 27 -6.28 -0.93 35.53
CA GLY A 27 -6.09 -1.65 34.27
C GLY A 27 -4.63 -1.76 33.82
N ARG A 28 -3.69 -1.68 34.78
CA ARG A 28 -2.23 -1.80 34.55
C ARG A 28 -1.76 -3.22 34.86
N ASP A 29 -2.35 -4.20 34.20
CA ASP A 29 -2.23 -5.63 34.55
C ASP A 29 -0.77 -6.13 34.55
N ALA A 30 0.04 -5.68 33.58
CA ALA A 30 1.46 -6.05 33.52
C ALA A 30 2.25 -5.49 34.72
N GLN A 31 1.93 -4.27 35.17
CA GLN A 31 2.57 -3.68 36.34
C GLN A 31 2.08 -4.31 37.64
N ALA A 32 0.78 -4.65 37.71
CA ALA A 32 0.24 -5.43 38.82
C ALA A 32 0.94 -6.78 38.96
N PHE A 33 1.13 -7.49 37.84
CA PHE A 33 1.84 -8.77 37.80
C PHE A 33 3.29 -8.61 38.27
N LEU A 34 3.99 -7.55 37.83
CA LEU A 34 5.35 -7.28 38.31
C LEU A 34 5.39 -7.00 39.81
N TRP A 35 4.42 -6.27 40.36
CA TRP A 35 4.33 -6.01 41.80
C TRP A 35 4.13 -7.30 42.58
N TRP A 36 3.29 -8.21 42.07
CA TRP A 36 3.12 -9.54 42.64
C TRP A 36 4.45 -10.32 42.62
N CYS A 37 5.11 -10.42 41.46
CA CYS A 37 6.35 -11.19 41.31
C CYS A 37 7.53 -10.64 42.13
N THR A 38 7.52 -9.35 42.47
CA THR A 38 8.65 -8.68 43.12
C THR A 38 8.35 -8.17 44.52
N LEU A 39 7.31 -8.72 45.17
CA LEU A 39 6.88 -8.39 46.53
C LEU A 39 6.70 -6.88 46.76
N GLY A 40 5.85 -6.25 45.95
CA GLY A 40 5.54 -4.82 46.04
C GLY A 40 6.31 -3.95 45.06
N GLY A 41 6.86 -4.52 43.98
CA GLY A 41 7.61 -3.78 42.97
C GLY A 41 9.04 -3.50 43.42
N TYR A 42 10.04 -3.85 42.62
CA TYR A 42 11.44 -3.52 42.91
C TYR A 42 11.90 -3.92 44.34
N VAL A 43 11.61 -5.17 44.75
CA VAL A 43 11.96 -5.68 46.10
C VAL A 43 11.30 -4.84 47.21
N GLY A 44 10.01 -4.51 47.04
CA GLY A 44 9.20 -3.76 48.02
C GLY A 44 9.31 -2.24 47.97
N CYS A 45 10.32 -1.68 47.29
CA CYS A 45 10.48 -0.23 47.17
C CYS A 45 9.45 0.44 46.23
N GLY A 46 8.88 -0.33 45.31
CA GLY A 46 7.87 0.14 44.34
C GLY A 46 6.58 0.58 45.02
N TRP A 47 6.19 -0.07 46.11
CA TRP A 47 5.03 0.29 46.91
C TRP A 47 5.15 1.70 47.50
N LEU A 48 6.33 2.08 48.01
CA LEU A 48 6.59 3.44 48.51
C LEU A 48 6.62 4.48 47.38
N ARG A 49 7.23 4.13 46.24
CA ARG A 49 7.25 5.00 45.05
C ARG A 49 5.84 5.36 44.60
N ASP A 50 4.93 4.38 44.59
CA ASP A 50 3.58 4.55 44.05
C ASP A 50 2.77 5.64 44.76
N ILE A 51 3.08 6.01 46.00
CA ILE A 51 2.46 7.14 46.72
C ILE A 51 2.45 8.41 45.87
N PHE A 52 3.57 8.68 45.21
CA PHE A 52 3.79 9.89 44.41
C PHE A 52 3.24 9.77 42.98
N TYR A 53 3.11 8.56 42.46
CA TYR A 53 2.72 8.32 41.07
C TYR A 53 1.23 7.94 40.91
N ILE A 54 0.52 7.58 41.98
CA ILE A 54 -0.93 7.31 41.93
C ILE A 54 -1.75 8.43 41.26
N PRO A 55 -1.49 9.74 41.49
CA PRO A 55 -2.19 10.80 40.79
C PRO A 55 -2.04 10.71 39.27
N GLU A 56 -0.81 10.47 38.80
CA GLU A 56 -0.52 10.28 37.38
C GLU A 56 -1.20 9.02 36.84
N TYR A 57 -1.20 7.93 37.60
CA TYR A 57 -1.81 6.67 37.17
C TYR A 57 -3.34 6.76 37.04
N VAL A 58 -3.97 7.55 37.91
CA VAL A 58 -5.41 7.81 37.85
C VAL A 58 -5.76 8.79 36.73
N SER A 59 -4.91 9.80 36.48
CA SER A 59 -5.03 10.67 35.30
C SER A 59 -4.93 9.85 34.01
N ASP A 60 -3.88 9.01 33.85
CA ASP A 60 -3.72 8.09 32.71
C ASP A 60 -4.96 7.20 32.47
N ALA A 61 -5.60 6.74 33.55
CA ALA A 61 -6.77 5.87 33.47
C ALA A 61 -8.07 6.62 33.07
N ASN A 62 -8.14 7.93 33.34
CA ASN A 62 -9.35 8.73 33.19
C ASN A 62 -9.31 9.69 32.01
N GLU A 63 -8.18 10.32 31.79
CA GLU A 63 -7.97 11.44 30.88
C GLU A 63 -7.35 10.95 29.56
N ASP A 64 -7.25 11.87 28.60
CA ASP A 64 -6.60 11.64 27.32
C ASP A 64 -5.12 12.09 27.38
N PRO A 65 -4.24 11.52 26.54
CA PRO A 65 -2.80 11.80 26.58
C PRO A 65 -2.50 13.28 26.36
N PRO A 66 -1.49 13.83 27.07
CA PRO A 66 -1.08 15.22 26.88
C PRO A 66 -0.50 15.45 25.48
N PHE A 67 -0.31 16.72 25.11
CA PHE A 67 0.38 17.07 23.87
C PHE A 67 1.85 16.61 23.92
N SER A 68 2.31 15.99 22.84
CA SER A 68 3.71 15.59 22.66
C SER A 68 4.28 16.26 21.42
N SER A 69 5.22 17.20 21.62
CA SER A 69 5.88 17.90 20.52
C SER A 69 6.64 16.96 19.59
N VAL A 70 7.33 15.96 20.15
CA VAL A 70 8.07 14.96 19.38
C VAL A 70 7.15 14.16 18.48
N ARG A 71 6.01 13.69 19.02
CA ARG A 71 5.04 12.93 18.23
C ARG A 71 4.33 13.81 17.21
N PHE A 72 3.98 15.03 17.58
CA PHE A 72 3.38 16.00 16.66
C PHE A 72 4.29 16.29 15.47
N PHE A 73 5.57 16.55 15.72
CA PHE A 73 6.55 16.76 14.66
C PHE A 73 6.78 15.49 13.83
N GLY A 74 6.79 14.31 14.47
CA GLY A 74 6.86 13.03 13.76
C GLY A 74 5.68 12.81 12.82
N MET A 75 4.44 13.10 13.27
CA MET A 75 3.24 13.05 12.43
C MET A 75 3.38 14.00 11.24
N PHE A 76 3.83 15.22 11.49
CA PHE A 76 4.03 16.23 10.46
C PHE A 76 5.04 15.77 9.40
N VAL A 77 6.23 15.34 9.81
CA VAL A 77 7.30 14.93 8.88
C VAL A 77 6.86 13.74 8.02
N VAL A 78 6.33 12.68 8.65
CA VAL A 78 5.96 11.45 7.92
C VAL A 78 4.80 11.72 6.95
N ALA A 79 3.78 12.46 7.37
CA ALA A 79 2.66 12.81 6.53
C ALA A 79 3.05 13.69 5.34
N TYR A 80 3.93 14.67 5.55
CA TYR A 80 4.47 15.51 4.49
C TYR A 80 5.24 14.67 3.46
N LEU A 81 6.11 13.77 3.93
CA LEU A 81 6.88 12.87 3.06
C LEU A 81 5.96 11.97 2.22
N TRP A 82 4.95 11.36 2.84
CA TRP A 82 4.03 10.46 2.14
C TRP A 82 3.19 11.19 1.09
N SER A 83 2.71 12.39 1.41
CA SER A 83 1.99 13.26 0.45
C SER A 83 2.90 13.66 -0.72
N SER A 84 4.16 14.01 -0.43
CA SER A 84 5.14 14.39 -1.44
C SER A 84 5.47 13.23 -2.38
N VAL A 85 5.70 12.04 -1.84
CA VAL A 85 6.00 10.83 -2.65
C VAL A 85 4.86 10.50 -3.59
N VAL A 86 3.60 10.55 -3.12
CA VAL A 86 2.43 10.30 -3.97
C VAL A 86 2.34 11.33 -5.09
N THR A 87 2.63 12.59 -4.81
CA THR A 87 2.56 13.67 -5.80
C THR A 87 3.69 13.57 -6.82
N MET A 88 4.93 13.30 -6.39
CA MET A 88 6.09 13.11 -7.26
C MET A 88 5.94 11.90 -8.20
N ALA A 89 5.13 10.92 -7.82
CA ALA A 89 4.82 9.77 -8.68
C ALA A 89 3.82 10.11 -9.80
N ILE A 90 3.14 11.26 -9.73
CA ILE A 90 2.18 11.68 -10.75
C ILE A 90 2.93 12.43 -11.86
N PRO A 91 2.83 12.00 -13.13
CA PRO A 91 3.50 12.68 -14.22
C PRO A 91 2.86 14.05 -14.49
N GLU A 92 3.70 15.07 -14.70
CA GLU A 92 3.25 16.43 -15.04
C GLU A 92 2.71 16.51 -16.48
N GLU A 93 3.30 15.74 -17.39
CA GLU A 93 2.90 15.70 -18.79
C GLU A 93 1.91 14.56 -19.09
N PRO A 94 0.99 14.75 -20.06
CA PRO A 94 0.06 13.70 -20.47
C PRO A 94 0.80 12.50 -21.09
N ILE A 95 0.71 11.34 -20.44
CA ILE A 95 1.22 10.07 -20.99
C ILE A 95 0.10 9.40 -21.77
N GLY A 96 0.31 9.18 -23.07
CA GLY A 96 -0.68 8.55 -23.94
C GLY A 96 -1.93 9.41 -24.21
N GLY A 97 -1.82 10.73 -24.04
CA GLY A 97 -2.94 11.67 -24.21
C GLY A 97 -3.88 11.76 -22.99
N ILE A 98 -3.58 11.03 -21.90
CA ILE A 98 -4.32 11.10 -20.64
C ILE A 98 -3.56 12.01 -19.68
N ASN A 99 -4.25 13.01 -19.13
CA ASN A 99 -3.72 13.85 -18.06
C ASN A 99 -3.92 13.14 -16.72
N TRP A 100 -2.85 12.64 -16.12
CA TRP A 100 -2.88 11.88 -14.86
C TRP A 100 -3.01 12.75 -13.61
N ARG A 101 -3.02 14.08 -13.74
CA ARG A 101 -3.03 15.02 -12.63
C ARG A 101 -4.27 14.93 -11.74
N PHE A 102 -5.36 14.30 -12.20
CA PHE A 102 -6.51 14.00 -11.35
C PHE A 102 -6.17 13.10 -10.15
N LEU A 103 -5.10 12.31 -10.23
CA LEU A 103 -4.64 11.44 -9.14
C LEU A 103 -4.12 12.22 -7.92
N ILE A 104 -3.93 13.53 -8.02
CA ILE A 104 -3.48 14.37 -6.89
C ILE A 104 -4.48 14.37 -5.73
N VAL A 105 -5.73 13.96 -5.99
CA VAL A 105 -6.76 13.66 -4.97
C VAL A 105 -6.35 12.55 -3.98
N LEU A 106 -5.30 11.79 -4.28
CA LEU A 106 -4.73 10.76 -3.40
C LEU A 106 -3.74 11.34 -2.37
N ALA A 107 -3.21 12.54 -2.59
CA ALA A 107 -2.24 13.15 -1.67
C ALA A 107 -2.81 13.41 -0.25
N PRO A 108 -4.06 13.89 -0.06
CA PRO A 108 -4.67 14.02 1.26
C PRO A 108 -4.84 12.69 1.99
N LEU A 109 -5.14 11.61 1.26
CA LEU A 109 -5.22 10.27 1.83
C LEU A 109 -3.85 9.81 2.36
N ALA A 110 -2.78 10.02 1.58
CA ALA A 110 -1.41 9.70 1.99
C ALA A 110 -0.97 10.49 3.22
N CYS A 111 -1.29 11.79 3.26
CA CYS A 111 -1.07 12.65 4.43
C CYS A 111 -1.79 12.11 5.68
N ALA A 112 -3.09 11.82 5.56
CA ALA A 112 -3.88 11.30 6.67
C ALA A 112 -3.39 9.94 7.18
N LEU A 113 -2.92 9.07 6.28
CA LEU A 113 -2.28 7.80 6.64
C LEU A 113 -0.95 8.03 7.38
N GLY A 114 -0.12 8.98 6.94
CA GLY A 114 1.12 9.35 7.64
C GLY A 114 0.88 9.88 9.06
N VAL A 115 -0.12 10.76 9.23
CA VAL A 115 -0.53 11.24 10.57
C VAL A 115 -1.06 10.10 11.41
N TRP A 116 -1.98 9.30 10.87
CA TRP A 116 -2.61 8.20 11.59
C TRP A 116 -1.61 7.13 12.02
N THR A 117 -0.67 6.76 11.16
CA THR A 117 0.37 5.77 11.47
C THR A 117 1.23 6.22 12.65
N VAL A 118 1.81 7.42 12.60
CA VAL A 118 2.66 7.93 13.68
C VAL A 118 1.86 8.20 14.96
N GLY A 119 0.66 8.74 14.83
CA GLY A 119 -0.24 9.01 15.95
C GLY A 119 -0.68 7.77 16.72
N ASN A 120 -0.65 6.59 16.09
CA ASN A 120 -1.00 5.31 16.71
C ASN A 120 0.21 4.50 17.23
N ILE A 121 1.41 5.08 17.21
CA ILE A 121 2.62 4.41 17.73
C ILE A 121 2.63 4.41 19.26
N GLY A 122 2.85 3.21 19.82
CA GLY A 122 3.07 3.00 21.25
C GLY A 122 1.77 2.93 22.05
N ARG A 123 1.71 3.69 23.15
CA ARG A 123 0.57 3.70 24.09
C ARG A 123 -0.60 4.58 23.62
N GLU A 124 -0.44 5.34 22.55
CA GLU A 124 -1.51 6.19 22.00
C GLU A 124 -2.25 5.47 20.87
N GLN A 125 -3.51 5.81 20.70
CA GLN A 125 -4.34 5.33 19.60
C GLN A 125 -5.33 6.41 19.17
N GLY A 126 -5.73 6.38 17.90
CA GLY A 126 -6.71 7.28 17.34
C GLY A 126 -7.26 6.77 16.02
N THR A 127 -8.42 7.31 15.63
CA THR A 127 -9.06 7.02 14.35
C THR A 127 -8.45 7.83 13.20
N ILE A 128 -8.53 7.30 11.97
CA ILE A 128 -8.07 8.00 10.77
C ILE A 128 -9.05 9.08 10.28
N TRP A 129 -10.32 9.03 10.70
CA TRP A 129 -11.37 9.87 10.13
C TRP A 129 -11.15 11.38 10.34
N TRP A 130 -10.65 11.78 11.51
CA TRP A 130 -10.34 13.19 11.79
C TRP A 130 -9.20 13.75 10.94
N PRO A 131 -7.99 13.15 10.90
CA PRO A 131 -6.94 13.63 10.01
C PRO A 131 -7.32 13.52 8.54
N LEU A 132 -8.10 12.51 8.13
CA LEU A 132 -8.59 12.35 6.77
C LEU A 132 -9.53 13.49 6.36
N ALA A 133 -10.54 13.77 7.18
CA ALA A 133 -11.47 14.87 6.95
C ALA A 133 -10.74 16.21 6.90
N ALA A 134 -9.80 16.44 7.82
CA ALA A 134 -8.97 17.65 7.86
C ALA A 134 -8.09 17.80 6.61
N ALA A 135 -7.44 16.73 6.15
CA ALA A 135 -6.62 16.74 4.95
C ALA A 135 -7.47 17.05 3.70
N TYR A 136 -8.62 16.41 3.53
CA TYR A 136 -9.50 16.69 2.39
C TYR A 136 -10.21 18.05 2.47
N ALA A 137 -10.50 18.55 3.67
CA ALA A 137 -11.06 19.88 3.85
C ALA A 137 -10.06 21.00 3.49
N THR A 138 -8.77 20.76 3.69
CA THR A 138 -7.71 21.72 3.35
C THR A 138 -7.21 21.57 1.92
N PHE A 139 -7.41 20.42 1.29
CA PHE A 139 -6.97 20.13 -0.07
C PHE A 139 -7.40 21.15 -1.14
N PRO A 140 -8.62 21.74 -1.15
CA PRO A 140 -8.96 22.78 -2.14
C PRO A 140 -8.02 23.98 -2.13
N LEU A 141 -7.37 24.28 -1.00
CA LEU A 141 -6.38 25.36 -0.90
C LEU A 141 -5.10 25.06 -1.70
N TYR A 142 -4.84 23.80 -2.03
CA TYR A 142 -3.75 23.41 -2.94
C TYR A 142 -3.82 24.17 -4.26
N TYR A 143 -5.02 24.36 -4.82
CA TYR A 143 -5.21 25.09 -6.07
C TYR A 143 -5.12 26.62 -5.91
N TYR A 144 -5.10 27.11 -4.67
CA TYR A 144 -5.00 28.54 -4.37
C TYR A 144 -3.55 28.96 -4.09
N PHE A 145 -2.74 28.07 -3.50
CA PHE A 145 -1.32 28.32 -3.29
C PHE A 145 -0.54 28.09 -4.58
N GLU A 146 0.37 29.01 -4.91
CA GLU A 146 1.31 28.85 -6.04
C GLU A 146 2.46 27.88 -5.70
N ASP A 147 2.71 27.64 -4.40
CA ASP A 147 3.77 26.77 -3.90
C ASP A 147 3.20 25.50 -3.25
N ASP A 148 3.53 24.36 -3.85
CA ASP A 148 3.18 23.03 -3.38
C ASP A 148 3.64 22.79 -1.93
N THR A 149 4.83 23.30 -1.57
CA THR A 149 5.42 23.12 -0.24
C THR A 149 4.51 23.70 0.84
N THR A 150 4.02 24.92 0.60
CA THR A 150 3.12 25.63 1.50
C THR A 150 1.77 24.91 1.63
N ALA A 151 1.19 24.47 0.51
CA ALA A 151 -0.08 23.74 0.52
C ALA A 151 0.02 22.43 1.32
N TYR A 152 1.04 21.62 1.06
CA TYR A 152 1.24 20.34 1.76
C TYR A 152 1.60 20.53 3.23
N SER A 153 2.37 21.56 3.57
CA SER A 153 2.70 21.89 4.95
C SER A 153 1.45 22.28 5.74
N LEU A 154 0.58 23.12 5.17
CA LEU A 154 -0.67 23.53 5.81
C LEU A 154 -1.61 22.34 6.01
N MET A 155 -1.85 21.55 4.96
CA MET A 155 -2.70 20.36 5.02
C MET A 155 -2.20 19.39 6.10
N THR A 156 -0.89 19.17 6.14
CA THR A 156 -0.25 18.26 7.10
C THR A 156 -0.33 18.80 8.53
N PHE A 157 -0.14 20.10 8.73
CA PHE A 157 -0.29 20.74 10.04
C PHE A 157 -1.72 20.60 10.56
N VAL A 158 -2.72 20.94 9.75
CA VAL A 158 -4.14 20.88 10.13
C VAL A 158 -4.58 19.43 10.39
N SER A 159 -4.13 18.48 9.57
CA SER A 159 -4.38 17.05 9.77
C SER A 159 -3.76 16.53 11.07
N SER A 160 -2.50 16.90 11.36
CA SER A 160 -1.81 16.52 12.61
C SER A 160 -2.49 17.11 13.84
N LEU A 161 -2.91 18.38 13.77
CA LEU A 161 -3.63 19.05 14.84
C LEU A 161 -5.01 18.43 15.07
N ALA A 162 -5.72 18.07 14.00
CA ALA A 162 -7.02 17.41 14.09
C ALA A 162 -6.91 16.03 14.75
N PHE A 163 -5.87 15.26 14.42
CA PHE A 163 -5.60 13.99 15.09
C PHE A 163 -5.32 14.19 16.59
N ASP A 164 -4.41 15.11 16.93
CA ASP A 164 -4.00 15.35 18.32
C ASP A 164 -5.17 15.85 19.19
N THR A 165 -6.03 16.71 18.62
CA THR A 165 -7.12 17.36 19.35
C THR A 165 -8.36 16.46 19.50
N TRP A 166 -8.75 15.72 18.46
CA TRP A 166 -10.05 15.03 18.43
C TRP A 166 -9.96 13.51 18.35
N SER A 167 -8.84 12.97 17.88
CA SER A 167 -8.71 11.52 17.65
C SER A 167 -7.91 10.80 18.73
N LYS A 168 -6.93 11.49 19.29
CA LYS A 168 -5.91 10.93 20.20
C LYS A 168 -6.51 10.48 21.54
N LYS A 169 -6.25 9.23 21.92
CA LYS A 169 -6.67 8.61 23.19
C LYS A 169 -5.61 7.62 23.68
N TRP A 170 -5.61 7.35 24.99
CA TRP A 170 -4.78 6.26 25.52
C TRP A 170 -5.26 4.90 25.03
N ARG A 171 -4.31 4.02 24.71
CA ARG A 171 -4.54 2.60 24.40
C ARG A 171 -4.69 1.83 25.72
N ARG A 172 -5.94 1.71 26.18
CA ARG A 172 -6.29 1.10 27.48
C ARG A 172 -6.44 -0.41 27.43
N SER A 173 -6.63 -1.00 26.25
CA SER A 173 -6.68 -2.44 26.05
C SER A 173 -5.60 -2.88 25.06
N PRO A 174 -4.97 -4.04 25.26
CA PRO A 174 -4.10 -4.60 24.24
C PRO A 174 -4.86 -4.69 22.91
N PRO A 175 -4.21 -4.40 21.77
CA PRO A 175 -4.88 -4.48 20.48
C PRO A 175 -5.44 -5.89 20.32
N LYS A 176 -6.73 -5.98 20.02
CA LYS A 176 -7.30 -7.25 19.59
C LYS A 176 -6.51 -7.67 18.35
N LYS A 177 -5.88 -8.83 18.42
CA LYS A 177 -5.13 -9.46 17.35
C LYS A 177 -6.09 -9.86 16.22
N ASN A 178 -6.61 -8.89 15.47
CA ASN A 178 -7.36 -9.13 14.24
C ASN A 178 -6.35 -9.31 13.11
N TYR A 179 -5.83 -10.52 12.98
CA TYR A 179 -4.91 -10.83 11.91
C TYR A 179 -5.70 -11.35 10.72
N PHE A 180 -5.94 -10.48 9.74
CA PHE A 180 -6.20 -10.91 8.36
C PHE A 180 -5.22 -12.02 7.96
N TYR A 181 -3.95 -11.87 8.33
CA TYR A 181 -2.89 -12.87 8.14
C TYR A 181 -3.18 -14.26 8.76
N PHE A 182 -3.74 -14.36 9.97
CA PHE A 182 -3.97 -15.65 10.64
C PHE A 182 -5.39 -16.21 10.49
N ASN A 183 -6.40 -15.35 10.27
CA ASN A 183 -7.81 -15.74 10.33
C ASN A 183 -8.54 -15.69 8.99
N THR A 184 -7.98 -15.01 7.97
CA THR A 184 -8.57 -15.01 6.63
C THR A 184 -8.09 -16.23 5.85
N LYS A 185 -9.01 -16.86 5.13
CA LYS A 185 -8.72 -17.93 4.18
C LYS A 185 -9.02 -17.46 2.75
N LEU A 186 -8.23 -17.91 1.80
CA LEU A 186 -8.40 -17.70 0.38
C LEU A 186 -8.82 -19.01 -0.27
N THR A 187 -9.64 -18.94 -1.31
CA THR A 187 -10.02 -20.11 -2.10
C THR A 187 -9.10 -20.19 -3.31
N ASP A 188 -8.43 -21.32 -3.50
CA ASP A 188 -7.62 -21.59 -4.69
C ASP A 188 -8.53 -21.80 -5.92
N SER A 189 -7.94 -21.74 -7.11
CA SER A 189 -8.51 -22.13 -8.40
C SER A 189 -9.11 -23.55 -8.41
N GLU A 190 -8.62 -24.45 -7.56
CA GLU A 190 -9.14 -25.81 -7.35
C GLU A 190 -10.25 -25.89 -6.27
N GLY A 191 -10.60 -24.77 -5.64
CA GLY A 191 -11.65 -24.69 -4.63
C GLY A 191 -11.22 -24.96 -3.18
N GLU A 192 -9.92 -25.15 -2.91
CA GLU A 192 -9.40 -25.41 -1.56
C GLU A 192 -9.24 -24.11 -0.75
N GLU A 193 -9.64 -24.13 0.54
CA GLU A 193 -9.47 -22.99 1.45
C GLU A 193 -8.11 -22.99 2.15
N ILE A 194 -7.24 -22.06 1.77
CA ILE A 194 -5.89 -21.92 2.32
C ILE A 194 -5.79 -20.65 3.19
N PRO A 195 -5.23 -20.71 4.42
CA PRO A 195 -4.96 -19.52 5.22
C PRO A 195 -4.05 -18.51 4.50
N VAL A 196 -4.34 -17.21 4.62
CA VAL A 196 -3.55 -16.14 3.97
C VAL A 196 -2.06 -16.22 4.31
N ARG A 197 -1.71 -16.53 5.57
CA ARG A 197 -0.31 -16.73 5.98
C ARG A 197 0.41 -17.81 5.16
N GLU A 198 -0.27 -18.89 4.83
CA GLU A 198 0.28 -20.03 4.10
C GLU A 198 0.38 -19.69 2.62
N ALA A 199 -0.63 -19.02 2.06
CA ALA A 199 -0.57 -18.48 0.71
C ALA A 199 0.62 -17.51 0.52
N ILE A 200 0.85 -16.60 1.46
CA ILE A 200 1.99 -15.66 1.43
C ILE A 200 3.31 -16.41 1.53
N HIS A 201 3.40 -17.39 2.43
CA HIS A 201 4.60 -18.21 2.56
C HIS A 201 4.87 -18.98 1.25
N HIS A 202 3.87 -19.68 0.70
CA HIS A 202 3.97 -20.42 -0.56
C HIS A 202 4.36 -19.52 -1.72
N PHE A 203 3.81 -18.31 -1.81
CA PHE A 203 4.22 -17.33 -2.80
C PHE A 203 5.73 -17.03 -2.71
N PHE A 204 6.23 -16.71 -1.52
CA PHE A 204 7.65 -16.40 -1.30
C PHE A 204 8.58 -17.62 -1.33
N THR A 205 8.05 -18.84 -1.33
CA THR A 205 8.81 -20.08 -1.55
C THR A 205 8.57 -20.69 -2.93
N SER A 206 7.75 -20.07 -3.77
CA SER A 206 7.41 -20.59 -5.10
C SER A 206 8.62 -20.56 -6.03
N PRO A 207 8.72 -21.48 -7.00
CA PRO A 207 9.75 -21.44 -8.05
C PRO A 207 9.79 -20.09 -8.76
N TRP A 208 8.61 -19.54 -9.07
CA TRP A 208 8.48 -18.23 -9.70
C TRP A 208 9.14 -17.10 -8.91
N TRP A 209 9.00 -17.07 -7.57
CA TRP A 209 9.63 -16.03 -6.75
C TRP A 209 11.14 -16.17 -6.68
N VAL A 210 11.63 -17.41 -6.66
CA VAL A 210 13.06 -17.70 -6.76
C VAL A 210 13.61 -17.22 -8.10
N ASP A 211 12.92 -17.54 -9.20
CA ASP A 211 13.28 -17.12 -10.55
C ASP A 211 13.24 -15.59 -10.70
N LEU A 212 12.26 -14.92 -10.10
CA LEU A 212 12.17 -13.47 -10.09
C LEU A 212 13.35 -12.84 -9.36
N LYS A 213 13.70 -13.34 -8.16
CA LYS A 213 14.89 -12.84 -7.43
C LYS A 213 16.15 -13.01 -8.25
N GLN A 214 16.30 -14.18 -8.87
CA GLN A 214 17.46 -14.46 -9.71
C GLN A 214 17.51 -13.51 -10.91
N SER A 215 16.38 -13.30 -11.59
CA SER A 215 16.28 -12.38 -12.72
C SER A 215 16.60 -10.93 -12.32
N LEU A 216 16.12 -10.48 -11.16
CA LEU A 216 16.42 -9.15 -10.63
C LEU A 216 17.91 -9.00 -10.28
N HIS A 217 18.51 -10.03 -9.67
CA HIS A 217 19.94 -10.06 -9.37
C HIS A 217 20.77 -10.00 -10.65
N ASP A 218 20.44 -10.82 -11.64
CA ASP A 218 21.17 -10.88 -12.91
C ASP A 218 21.03 -9.58 -13.70
N THR A 219 19.83 -8.96 -13.68
CA THR A 219 19.59 -7.63 -14.24
C THR A 219 20.44 -6.57 -13.53
N TRP A 220 20.57 -6.65 -12.21
CA TRP A 220 21.39 -5.72 -11.44
C TRP A 220 22.88 -5.86 -11.76
N VAL A 221 23.40 -7.09 -11.80
CA VAL A 221 24.78 -7.38 -12.21
C VAL A 221 25.02 -6.88 -13.63
N TYR A 222 24.09 -7.15 -14.54
CA TYR A 222 24.14 -6.69 -15.92
C TYR A 222 24.22 -5.14 -16.00
N ALA A 223 23.39 -4.44 -15.22
CA ALA A 223 23.35 -2.99 -15.16
C ALA A 223 24.64 -2.37 -14.64
N GLN A 224 25.32 -3.03 -13.70
CA GLN A 224 26.63 -2.57 -13.22
C GLN A 224 27.72 -2.62 -14.29
N HIS A 225 27.68 -3.62 -15.17
CA HIS A 225 28.69 -3.80 -16.22
C HIS A 225 28.41 -3.02 -17.51
N HIS A 226 27.14 -2.90 -17.92
CA HIS A 226 26.76 -2.33 -19.22
C HIS A 226 26.10 -0.95 -19.11
N GLY A 227 25.84 -0.48 -17.89
CA GLY A 227 25.17 0.78 -17.62
C GLY A 227 23.65 0.67 -17.66
N TRP A 228 23.00 1.57 -16.91
CA TRP A 228 21.55 1.56 -16.72
C TRP A 228 20.75 1.86 -17.99
N VAL A 229 21.28 2.67 -18.91
CA VAL A 229 20.58 3.02 -20.16
C VAL A 229 20.40 1.80 -21.06
N GLU A 230 21.44 0.98 -21.22
CA GLU A 230 21.40 -0.19 -22.09
C GLU A 230 20.57 -1.33 -21.47
N THR A 231 20.66 -1.48 -20.15
CA THR A 231 19.80 -2.42 -19.40
C THR A 231 18.34 -2.05 -19.54
N TRP A 232 17.99 -0.76 -19.41
CA TRP A 232 16.62 -0.31 -19.59
C TRP A 232 16.13 -0.61 -21.00
N ARG A 233 16.94 -0.32 -22.04
CA ARG A 233 16.60 -0.67 -23.44
C ARG A 233 16.28 -2.15 -23.61
N GLN A 234 17.10 -3.04 -23.06
CA GLN A 234 16.84 -4.48 -23.14
C GLN A 234 15.56 -4.89 -22.40
N ILE A 235 15.31 -4.33 -21.22
CA ILE A 235 14.07 -4.61 -20.47
C ILE A 235 12.85 -4.19 -21.29
N ILE A 236 12.87 -2.99 -21.89
CA ILE A 236 11.74 -2.56 -22.73
C ILE A 236 11.70 -3.32 -24.06
N ASP A 237 12.80 -3.81 -24.61
CA ASP A 237 12.74 -4.68 -25.80
C ASP A 237 12.14 -6.06 -25.47
N LEU A 238 12.57 -6.67 -24.36
CA LEU A 238 12.07 -7.96 -23.86
C LEU A 238 10.61 -7.91 -23.42
N SER A 239 10.16 -6.76 -22.93
CA SER A 239 8.76 -6.57 -22.48
C SER A 239 7.76 -6.49 -23.64
N ASP A 240 8.22 -6.51 -24.89
CA ASP A 240 7.40 -6.37 -26.11
C ASP A 240 6.30 -5.29 -25.96
N PRO A 241 6.65 -4.03 -25.68
CA PRO A 241 5.73 -2.94 -25.34
C PRO A 241 4.78 -2.59 -26.48
N HIS A 242 5.01 -3.14 -27.66
CA HIS A 242 4.16 -2.97 -28.83
C HIS A 242 3.41 -4.26 -29.19
N GLY A 243 3.62 -5.37 -28.49
CA GLY A 243 3.00 -6.66 -28.74
C GLY A 243 3.37 -7.26 -30.10
N GLU A 244 4.48 -6.83 -30.69
CA GLU A 244 4.89 -7.20 -32.04
C GLU A 244 5.34 -8.66 -32.11
N GLN A 245 6.18 -9.07 -31.15
CA GLN A 245 6.66 -10.46 -31.04
C GLN A 245 5.51 -11.41 -30.73
N ASN A 246 4.60 -11.01 -29.83
CA ASN A 246 3.41 -11.80 -29.52
C ASN A 246 2.50 -11.94 -30.74
N ALA A 247 2.28 -10.85 -31.49
CA ALA A 247 1.43 -10.87 -32.68
C ALA A 247 1.99 -11.74 -33.81
N TYR A 248 3.31 -11.78 -34.02
CA TYR A 248 3.94 -12.69 -34.97
C TYR A 248 3.74 -14.17 -34.56
N LYS A 249 3.86 -14.48 -33.27
CA LYS A 249 3.62 -15.83 -32.73
C LYS A 249 2.18 -16.27 -32.92
N VAL A 250 1.19 -15.43 -32.58
CA VAL A 250 -0.24 -15.72 -32.74
C VAL A 250 -0.59 -16.02 -34.21
N LEU A 251 0.00 -15.29 -35.16
CA LEU A 251 -0.22 -15.52 -36.58
C LEU A 251 0.66 -16.64 -37.19
N GLY A 252 1.59 -17.19 -36.41
CA GLY A 252 2.52 -18.23 -36.86
C GLY A 252 3.47 -17.78 -37.98
N VAL A 253 3.82 -16.50 -38.04
CA VAL A 253 4.71 -15.92 -39.05
C VAL A 253 6.03 -15.47 -38.45
N SER A 254 7.10 -15.48 -39.25
CA SER A 254 8.41 -14.96 -38.82
C SER A 254 8.36 -13.45 -38.57
N GLY A 255 9.19 -12.94 -37.67
CA GLY A 255 9.36 -11.48 -37.48
C GLY A 255 9.92 -10.75 -38.72
N ALA A 256 10.46 -11.49 -39.69
CA ALA A 256 10.87 -10.97 -40.99
C ALA A 256 9.80 -11.13 -42.09
N ALA A 257 8.58 -11.60 -41.74
CA ALA A 257 7.54 -11.92 -42.70
C ALA A 257 7.08 -10.68 -43.48
N SER A 258 6.80 -10.89 -44.77
CA SER A 258 6.32 -9.81 -45.62
C SER A 258 4.88 -9.43 -45.28
N GLN A 259 4.48 -8.21 -45.59
CA GLN A 259 3.10 -7.76 -45.39
C GLN A 259 2.07 -8.55 -46.21
N ALA A 260 2.48 -9.14 -47.32
CA ALA A 260 1.63 -10.04 -48.09
C ALA A 260 1.40 -11.36 -47.33
N GLU A 261 2.44 -11.89 -46.71
CA GLU A 261 2.43 -13.11 -45.90
C GLU A 261 1.58 -12.97 -44.64
N ILE A 262 1.74 -11.86 -43.90
CA ILE A 262 0.91 -11.55 -42.73
C ILE A 262 -0.58 -11.49 -43.09
N ARG A 263 -0.92 -10.83 -44.20
CA ARG A 263 -2.32 -10.76 -44.68
C ARG A 263 -2.85 -12.11 -45.13
N LEU A 264 -2.01 -12.93 -45.75
CA LEU A 264 -2.38 -14.27 -46.21
C LEU A 264 -2.69 -15.16 -45.01
N LYS A 265 -1.80 -15.20 -44.01
CA LYS A 265 -1.97 -16.00 -42.79
C LYS A 265 -3.16 -15.56 -41.95
N TYR A 266 -3.36 -14.24 -41.81
CA TYR A 266 -4.57 -13.71 -41.18
C TYR A 266 -5.85 -14.21 -41.85
N ARG A 267 -5.93 -14.19 -43.18
CA ARG A 267 -7.12 -14.67 -43.93
C ARG A 267 -7.33 -16.17 -43.78
N GLU A 268 -6.25 -16.94 -43.73
CA GLU A 268 -6.29 -18.39 -43.53
C GLU A 268 -6.85 -18.74 -42.15
N LEU A 269 -6.23 -18.20 -41.10
CA LEU A 269 -6.60 -18.43 -39.70
C LEU A 269 -8.00 -17.90 -39.38
N SER A 270 -8.36 -16.71 -39.88
CA SER A 270 -9.70 -16.13 -39.69
C SER A 270 -10.81 -16.99 -40.31
N ARG A 271 -10.51 -17.70 -41.41
CA ARG A 271 -11.47 -18.60 -42.06
C ARG A 271 -11.57 -19.94 -41.34
N GLU A 272 -10.50 -20.37 -40.67
CA GLU A 272 -10.44 -21.60 -39.89
C GLU A 272 -11.20 -21.44 -38.57
N PHE A 273 -10.89 -20.39 -37.81
CA PHE A 273 -11.44 -20.13 -36.48
C PHE A 273 -12.71 -19.27 -36.48
N HIS A 274 -13.41 -19.14 -37.61
CA HIS A 274 -14.63 -18.34 -37.66
C HIS A 274 -15.76 -18.97 -36.82
N PRO A 275 -16.38 -18.23 -35.87
CA PRO A 275 -17.36 -18.79 -34.94
C PRO A 275 -18.60 -19.39 -35.64
N ASP A 276 -18.98 -18.85 -36.81
CA ASP A 276 -20.11 -19.36 -37.62
C ASP A 276 -19.91 -20.80 -38.14
N LYS A 277 -18.68 -21.31 -38.17
CA LYS A 277 -18.43 -22.69 -38.61
C LYS A 277 -18.67 -23.72 -37.50
N VAL A 278 -18.77 -23.29 -36.24
CA VAL A 278 -18.84 -24.17 -35.07
C VAL A 278 -20.27 -24.24 -34.52
N LYS A 279 -20.88 -25.42 -34.65
CA LYS A 279 -22.26 -25.67 -34.19
C LYS A 279 -22.37 -25.92 -32.69
N ASP A 280 -21.30 -26.44 -32.07
CA ASP A 280 -21.22 -26.79 -30.65
C ASP A 280 -20.96 -25.55 -29.76
N PRO A 281 -21.74 -25.29 -28.68
CA PRO A 281 -21.62 -24.08 -27.87
C PRO A 281 -20.26 -23.88 -27.18
N GLU A 282 -19.67 -24.93 -26.61
CA GLU A 282 -18.38 -24.86 -25.89
C GLU A 282 -17.24 -24.53 -26.87
N LYS A 283 -17.18 -25.26 -27.99
CA LYS A 283 -16.17 -25.03 -29.05
C LYS A 283 -16.37 -23.71 -29.78
N ARG A 284 -17.59 -23.16 -29.79
CA ARG A 284 -17.86 -21.83 -30.35
C ARG A 284 -17.21 -20.74 -29.52
N ARG A 285 -17.22 -20.87 -28.17
CA ARG A 285 -16.54 -19.92 -27.29
C ARG A 285 -15.03 -19.95 -27.51
N GLU A 286 -14.43 -21.14 -27.59
CA GLU A 286 -13.00 -21.30 -27.88
C GLU A 286 -12.62 -20.73 -29.25
N ALA A 287 -13.40 -21.01 -30.29
CA ALA A 287 -13.17 -20.46 -31.62
C ALA A 287 -13.31 -18.92 -31.65
N GLN A 288 -14.27 -18.37 -30.89
CA GLN A 288 -14.46 -16.93 -30.76
C GLN A 288 -13.27 -16.24 -30.06
N GLU A 289 -12.75 -16.84 -28.99
CA GLU A 289 -11.57 -16.34 -28.27
C GLU A 289 -10.34 -16.33 -29.18
N GLN A 290 -10.08 -17.43 -29.89
CA GLN A 290 -8.97 -17.54 -30.83
C GLN A 290 -9.12 -16.56 -32.00
N PHE A 291 -10.34 -16.40 -32.53
CA PHE A 291 -10.61 -15.42 -33.60
C PHE A 291 -10.33 -13.98 -33.15
N MET A 292 -10.72 -13.61 -31.93
CA MET A 292 -10.42 -12.30 -31.36
C MET A 292 -8.92 -12.08 -31.21
N GLU A 293 -8.18 -13.09 -30.74
CA GLU A 293 -6.72 -13.01 -30.58
C GLU A 293 -6.00 -12.83 -31.93
N ILE A 294 -6.41 -13.60 -32.95
CA ILE A 294 -5.91 -13.49 -34.33
C ILE A 294 -6.16 -12.08 -34.90
N GLN A 295 -7.36 -11.54 -34.68
CA GLN A 295 -7.72 -10.20 -35.14
C GLN A 295 -6.86 -9.14 -34.44
N GLN A 296 -6.69 -9.24 -33.12
CA GLN A 296 -5.88 -8.32 -32.33
C GLN A 296 -4.40 -8.36 -32.74
N ALA A 297 -3.86 -9.54 -33.03
CA ALA A 297 -2.50 -9.71 -33.53
C ALA A 297 -2.31 -9.02 -34.90
N TYR A 298 -3.23 -9.23 -35.84
CA TYR A 298 -3.19 -8.58 -37.16
C TYR A 298 -3.28 -7.05 -37.05
N GLU A 299 -4.19 -6.53 -36.23
CA GLU A 299 -4.33 -5.09 -36.01
C GLU A 299 -3.05 -4.48 -35.43
N THR A 300 -2.42 -5.16 -34.49
CA THR A 300 -1.19 -4.72 -33.83
C THR A 300 -0.06 -4.58 -34.86
N LEU A 301 0.18 -5.60 -35.68
CA LEU A 301 1.18 -5.54 -36.76
C LEU A 301 0.87 -4.46 -37.81
N SER A 302 -0.41 -4.28 -38.14
CA SER A 302 -0.85 -3.25 -39.09
C SER A 302 -0.61 -1.83 -38.55
N LYS A 303 -0.92 -1.59 -37.27
CA LYS A 303 -0.68 -0.30 -36.58
C LYS A 303 0.81 0.01 -36.47
N ILE A 304 1.65 -0.98 -36.12
CA ILE A 304 3.11 -0.82 -36.03
C ILE A 304 3.70 -0.41 -37.38
N LYS A 305 3.28 -1.05 -38.48
CA LYS A 305 3.69 -0.66 -39.84
C LYS A 305 3.30 0.80 -40.14
N GLY A 306 2.05 1.18 -39.83
CA GLY A 306 1.57 2.55 -40.02
C GLY A 306 2.42 3.58 -39.28
N ARG A 307 2.84 3.27 -38.05
CA ARG A 307 3.76 4.11 -37.27
C ARG A 307 5.16 4.18 -37.91
N ARG A 308 5.77 3.05 -38.29
CA ARG A 308 7.10 3.01 -38.94
C ARG A 308 7.13 3.83 -40.24
N SER A 309 6.12 3.68 -41.09
CA SER A 309 6.02 4.43 -42.35
C SER A 309 5.92 5.94 -42.15
N ARG A 310 5.16 6.39 -41.14
CA ARG A 310 5.06 7.82 -40.80
C ARG A 310 6.38 8.38 -40.26
N LYS A 311 7.09 7.60 -39.44
CA LYS A 311 8.38 7.99 -38.86
C LYS A 311 9.45 8.16 -39.95
N ASN A 312 9.55 7.22 -40.89
CA ASN A 312 10.51 7.30 -42.00
C ASN A 312 10.26 8.53 -42.90
N LYS A 313 8.99 8.84 -43.22
CA LYS A 313 8.66 10.05 -43.97
C LYS A 313 9.04 11.35 -43.26
N LYS A 314 9.01 11.37 -41.92
CA LYS A 314 9.40 12.55 -41.14
C LYS A 314 10.92 12.75 -41.16
N PHE A 315 11.69 11.66 -41.05
CA PHE A 315 13.16 11.71 -41.15
C PHE A 315 13.67 12.12 -42.54
N GLU A 316 12.94 11.80 -43.61
CA GLU A 316 13.30 12.25 -44.97
C GLU A 316 12.99 13.74 -45.23
N GLN A 317 12.25 14.40 -44.32
CA GLN A 317 11.83 15.81 -44.42
C GLN A 317 12.62 16.76 -43.49
N GLU A 318 13.46 16.22 -42.60
CA GLU A 318 14.35 16.94 -41.68
C GLU A 318 15.80 16.92 -42.21
#